data_AF-A0A6V8E6D1-F1
#
_entry.id   AF-A0A6V8E6D1-F1
#
_cell.length_a   1.000
_cell.length_b   1.000
_cell.length_c   1.000
_cell.angle_alpha   90.00
_cell.angle_beta   90.00
_cell.angle_gamma   90.00
#
_symmetry.space_group_name_H-M   'P 1'
#
loop_
_entity.id
_entity.type
_entity.pdbx_description
1 polymer ?
#
loop_
_entity_poly.entity_id
_entity_poly.type
_entity_poly.pdbx_seq_one_letter_code
_entity_poly.pdbx_strand_id
1 'polypeptide(L)'
;AGIDDPEDLLQEAVHHDHDQDASLSAEELKSAAEVVVAQQEIIRETTSEVPEAPEPVPEEPVVDIDSLVEQATGHIKDGDAKGALALLKPHLKTVGAQHAGAWRVAGGAMARLDLDNHAIAAMTHAQNLESTHAPGWFNLGSVQQRSDMIQEAINSYKRAIEADSGYAKAAEKWAELAKEKGMIESYLDACRALLAMDSTHAIRIEFTELLLQLAQGESDVMDHVSGLPPTLPAGPDMAKEALNVMDDAASPMRAKALSLSLQHSDAVLMWKTLIQHEPEMAEHWTGLARSLEQAGDLETAQKCHAKAAAMTGEPSESQQSTASTAASVPTEAAPVAHPTTMEEIAATPPPANPAPPPPDYVLEAQQMQTQAPLDQTDTGVVDLNNRPTPATSPVEMEHEATAQNQAAALLLTPMEPLPQVATEQVVRPEVDLAKAALDAAQAAATNAPQSIMSNAISNQDVAWFNQGVQLIDDKKYKEALSCFDRALPAFAGDDAMIIRILNNRGNAYYFLEEYPKCVESYHQAMLIRPTEVRGETLYNMGTAYAEMERYKDAIKCFEQAIPRGLSEEAKRRAKDQIRRCNILQKAVDKKRKKR
;
A
#
# COMPACT_ATOMS: atom_id res chain seq x y z
N ALA A 1 66.82 -13.75 30.20
CA ALA A 1 66.97 -13.57 28.75
C ALA A 1 66.95 -12.08 28.33
N GLY A 2 67.01 -11.11 29.26
CA GLY A 2 66.80 -9.70 28.89
C GLY A 2 65.31 -9.33 28.79
N ILE A 3 64.47 -10.02 29.56
CA ILE A 3 63.02 -9.81 29.64
C ILE A 3 62.77 -8.74 30.70
N ASP A 4 62.08 -7.68 30.32
CA ASP A 4 61.79 -6.53 31.17
C ASP A 4 60.69 -6.82 32.21
N ASP A 5 59.63 -7.54 31.81
CA ASP A 5 58.54 -7.96 32.70
C ASP A 5 58.45 -9.51 32.79
N PRO A 6 58.65 -10.12 33.97
CA PRO A 6 58.51 -11.56 34.14
C PRO A 6 57.07 -12.08 33.92
N GLU A 7 56.06 -11.22 33.97
CA GLU A 7 54.65 -11.61 33.75
C GLU A 7 54.38 -11.92 32.26
N ASP A 8 55.07 -11.23 31.33
CA ASP A 8 55.04 -11.51 29.89
C ASP A 8 55.56 -12.91 29.58
N LEU A 9 56.61 -13.35 30.30
CA LEU A 9 57.15 -14.70 30.16
C LEU A 9 56.14 -15.76 30.60
N LEU A 10 55.40 -15.50 31.67
CA LEU A 10 54.38 -16.44 32.16
C LEU A 10 53.19 -16.55 31.22
N GLN A 11 52.78 -15.43 30.60
CA GLN A 11 51.72 -15.44 29.59
C GLN A 11 52.16 -16.19 28.33
N GLU A 12 53.35 -15.89 27.82
CA GLU A 12 53.87 -16.55 26.62
C GLU A 12 54.12 -18.04 26.87
N ALA A 13 54.63 -18.42 28.05
CA ALA A 13 54.97 -19.82 28.34
C ALA A 13 53.77 -20.79 28.28
N VAL A 14 52.54 -20.32 28.52
CA VAL A 14 51.32 -21.14 28.34
C VAL A 14 51.18 -21.66 26.91
N HIS A 15 51.73 -20.95 25.93
CA HIS A 15 51.69 -21.33 24.52
C HIS A 15 52.85 -22.23 24.08
N HIS A 16 53.82 -22.47 24.97
CA HIS A 16 55.02 -23.28 24.70
C HIS A 16 55.04 -24.59 25.49
N ASP A 17 53.93 -24.99 26.13
CA ASP A 17 53.73 -26.35 26.64
C ASP A 17 53.42 -27.29 25.44
N HIS A 18 54.47 -27.85 24.85
CA HIS A 18 54.38 -28.62 23.61
C HIS A 18 53.91 -30.06 23.86
N ASP A 19 54.21 -30.61 25.04
CA ASP A 19 53.79 -31.95 25.42
C ASP A 19 52.44 -31.98 26.17
N GLN A 20 51.88 -30.80 26.47
CA GLN A 20 50.56 -30.59 27.09
C GLN A 20 50.44 -31.26 28.46
N ASP A 21 51.55 -31.39 29.18
CA ASP A 21 51.57 -32.03 30.49
C ASP A 21 51.25 -31.05 31.64
N ALA A 22 50.97 -29.79 31.30
CA ALA A 22 50.67 -28.69 32.21
C ALA A 22 51.82 -28.35 33.16
N SER A 23 53.04 -28.80 32.85
CA SER A 23 54.28 -28.44 33.51
C SER A 23 55.26 -27.91 32.48
N LEU A 24 55.94 -26.81 32.80
CA LEU A 24 56.84 -26.16 31.84
C LEU A 24 58.26 -26.66 32.05
N SER A 25 58.82 -27.34 31.05
CA SER A 25 60.22 -27.73 31.06
C SER A 25 61.14 -26.51 30.90
N ALA A 26 62.41 -26.66 31.28
CA ALA A 26 63.39 -25.58 31.14
C ALA A 26 63.64 -25.20 29.67
N GLU A 27 63.40 -26.12 28.73
CA GLU A 27 63.53 -25.88 27.29
C GLU A 27 62.35 -25.07 26.75
N GLU A 28 61.13 -25.35 27.22
CA GLU A 28 59.91 -24.62 26.84
C GLU A 28 59.86 -23.21 27.41
N LEU A 29 60.29 -23.03 28.68
CA LEU A 29 60.48 -21.69 29.25
C LEU A 29 61.53 -20.87 28.50
N LYS A 30 62.55 -21.53 27.96
CA LYS A 30 63.58 -20.85 27.17
C LYS A 30 63.05 -20.45 25.79
N SER A 31 62.25 -21.31 25.16
CA SER A 31 61.54 -20.99 23.91
C SER A 31 60.60 -19.80 24.08
N ALA A 32 59.76 -19.79 25.12
CA ALA A 32 58.90 -18.66 25.45
C ALA A 32 59.70 -17.38 25.71
N ALA A 33 60.83 -17.50 26.43
CA ALA A 33 61.71 -16.38 26.71
C ALA A 33 62.35 -15.76 25.45
N GLU A 34 62.67 -16.55 24.43
CA GLU A 34 63.20 -16.04 23.16
C GLU A 34 62.15 -15.22 22.39
N VAL A 35 60.87 -15.64 22.44
CA VAL A 35 59.76 -14.92 21.80
C VAL A 35 59.50 -13.57 22.48
N VAL A 36 59.47 -13.54 23.82
CA VAL A 36 59.23 -12.30 24.58
C VAL A 36 60.36 -11.29 24.35
N VAL A 37 61.62 -11.75 24.29
CA VAL A 37 62.77 -10.87 24.03
C VAL A 37 62.70 -10.28 22.62
N ALA A 38 62.32 -11.07 21.61
CA ALA A 38 62.13 -10.59 20.25
C ALA A 38 61.01 -9.52 20.18
N GLN A 39 59.91 -9.71 20.91
CA GLN A 39 58.84 -8.70 21.00
C GLN A 39 59.33 -7.41 21.68
N GLN A 40 60.11 -7.51 22.76
CA GLN A 40 60.67 -6.35 23.45
C GLN A 40 61.70 -5.59 22.60
N GLU A 41 62.49 -6.28 21.78
CA GLU A 41 63.42 -5.63 20.82
C GLU A 41 62.66 -4.86 19.73
N ILE A 42 61.56 -5.40 19.20
CA ILE A 42 60.69 -4.69 18.24
C ILE A 42 60.09 -3.43 18.87
N ILE A 43 59.66 -3.50 20.13
CA ILE A 43 59.13 -2.34 20.87
C ILE A 43 60.23 -1.29 21.10
N ARG A 44 61.47 -1.72 21.37
CA ARG A 44 62.62 -0.83 21.55
C ARG A 44 63.06 -0.16 20.24
N GLU A 45 62.96 -0.85 19.11
CA GLU A 45 63.22 -0.27 17.79
C GLU A 45 62.13 0.74 17.37
N THR A 46 60.87 0.49 17.71
CA THR A 46 59.76 1.42 17.45
C THR A 46 59.72 2.63 18.40
N THR A 47 60.40 2.57 19.55
CA THR A 47 60.46 3.67 20.52
C THR A 47 61.70 4.57 20.37
N SER A 48 62.62 4.27 19.45
CA SER A 48 63.84 5.05 19.19
C SER A 48 63.68 6.18 18.16
N GLU A 49 62.48 6.44 17.65
CA GLU A 49 62.18 7.70 16.95
C GLU A 49 61.71 8.74 17.98
N VAL A 50 62.64 9.60 18.40
CA VAL A 50 62.32 10.81 19.18
C VAL A 50 61.35 11.67 18.35
N PRO A 51 60.15 12.01 18.83
CA PRO A 51 59.36 13.05 18.20
C PRO A 51 60.03 14.39 18.52
N GLU A 52 60.52 15.04 17.48
CA GLU A 52 60.65 16.49 17.44
C GLU A 52 59.32 17.10 17.92
N ALA A 53 59.38 18.19 18.70
CA ALA A 53 58.20 18.81 19.28
C ALA A 53 57.09 18.97 18.23
N PRO A 54 55.83 18.62 18.54
CA PRO A 54 54.77 18.67 17.54
C PRO A 54 54.61 20.13 17.10
N GLU A 55 55.00 20.42 15.86
CA GLU A 55 54.39 21.52 15.14
C GLU A 55 52.86 21.34 15.26
N PRO A 56 52.09 22.43 15.46
CA PRO A 56 50.65 22.31 15.55
C PRO A 56 50.17 21.63 14.26
N VAL A 57 49.70 20.38 14.40
CA VAL A 57 48.99 19.68 13.33
C VAL A 57 47.86 20.63 12.95
N PRO A 58 47.80 21.15 11.71
CA PRO A 58 46.64 21.93 11.30
C PRO A 58 45.43 21.02 11.51
N GLU A 59 44.51 21.43 12.40
CA GLU A 59 43.23 20.77 12.57
C GLU A 59 42.67 20.53 11.16
N GLU A 60 42.47 19.26 10.79
CA GLU A 60 41.86 18.95 9.50
C GLU A 60 40.58 19.80 9.41
N PRO A 61 40.37 20.55 8.32
CA PRO A 61 39.26 21.49 8.25
C PRO A 61 37.97 20.70 8.48
N VAL A 62 37.31 20.95 9.60
CA VAL A 62 36.02 20.33 9.93
C VAL A 62 35.08 20.69 8.79
N VAL A 63 34.80 19.70 7.94
CA VAL A 63 33.94 19.93 6.78
C VAL A 63 32.53 20.16 7.29
N ASP A 64 32.11 21.42 7.26
CA ASP A 64 30.74 21.82 7.58
C ASP A 64 29.80 21.42 6.43
N ILE A 65 29.08 20.32 6.65
CA ILE A 65 28.16 19.77 5.64
C ILE A 65 26.96 20.68 5.43
N ASP A 66 26.46 21.39 6.44
CA ASP A 66 25.33 22.29 6.31
C ASP A 66 25.66 23.44 5.36
N SER A 67 26.86 24.04 5.52
CA SER A 67 27.36 25.07 4.61
C SER A 67 27.51 24.56 3.17
N LEU A 68 28.02 23.34 3.00
CA LEU A 68 28.13 22.72 1.67
C LEU A 68 26.75 22.47 1.03
N VAL A 69 25.76 22.06 1.82
CA VAL A 69 24.38 21.87 1.35
C VAL A 69 23.76 23.19 0.90
N GLU A 70 24.00 24.27 1.64
CA GLU A 70 23.52 25.61 1.26
C GLU A 70 24.16 26.07 -0.05
N GLN A 71 25.48 25.93 -0.19
CA GLN A 71 26.20 26.26 -1.43
C GLN A 71 25.69 25.43 -2.62
N ALA A 72 25.57 24.10 -2.46
CA ALA A 72 25.02 23.23 -3.50
C ALA A 72 23.57 23.61 -3.88
N THR A 73 22.77 24.04 -2.91
CA THR A 73 21.41 24.53 -3.16
C THR A 73 21.44 25.82 -3.99
N GLY A 74 22.41 26.71 -3.74
CA GLY A 74 22.70 27.88 -4.57
C GLY A 74 23.02 27.50 -6.02
N HIS A 75 23.99 26.61 -6.22
CA HIS A 75 24.34 26.08 -7.55
C HIS A 75 23.12 25.51 -8.30
N ILE A 76 22.23 24.81 -7.59
CA ILE A 76 21.00 24.27 -8.18
C ILE A 76 20.04 25.38 -8.63
N LYS A 77 19.91 26.48 -7.88
CA LYS A 77 19.08 27.64 -8.26
C LYS A 77 19.65 28.35 -9.49
N ASP A 78 20.98 28.38 -9.62
CA ASP A 78 21.68 28.97 -10.76
C ASP A 78 21.69 28.05 -12.00
N GLY A 79 21.10 26.86 -11.90
CA GLY A 79 21.05 25.86 -12.99
C GLY A 79 22.32 24.99 -13.10
N ASP A 80 23.30 25.17 -12.23
CA ASP A 80 24.54 24.39 -12.19
C ASP A 80 24.39 23.11 -11.34
N ALA A 81 23.61 22.16 -11.86
CA ALA A 81 23.44 20.86 -11.21
C ALA A 81 24.75 20.07 -11.12
N LYS A 82 25.68 20.29 -12.05
CA LYS A 82 26.98 19.59 -12.06
C LYS A 82 27.88 20.08 -10.93
N GLY A 83 27.96 21.39 -10.70
CA GLY A 83 28.70 21.99 -9.60
C GLY A 83 28.13 21.58 -8.23
N ALA A 84 26.80 21.61 -8.08
CA ALA A 84 26.15 21.14 -6.86
C ALA A 84 26.48 19.69 -6.51
N LEU A 85 26.45 18.79 -7.52
CA LEU A 85 26.80 17.39 -7.32
C LEU A 85 28.30 17.20 -7.05
N ALA A 86 29.16 17.94 -7.75
CA ALA A 86 30.61 17.86 -7.54
C ALA A 86 31.00 18.27 -6.11
N LEU A 87 30.29 19.25 -5.54
CA LEU A 87 30.50 19.75 -4.19
C LEU A 87 30.07 18.72 -3.13
N LEU A 88 28.92 18.06 -3.29
CA LEU A 88 28.39 17.13 -2.27
C LEU A 88 28.95 15.70 -2.38
N LYS A 89 29.17 15.21 -3.61
CA LYS A 89 29.50 13.79 -3.89
C LYS A 89 30.67 13.23 -3.06
N PRO A 90 31.79 13.94 -2.82
CA PRO A 90 32.90 13.41 -2.01
C PRO A 90 32.51 13.15 -0.55
N HIS A 91 31.48 13.83 -0.06
CA HIS A 91 31.10 13.83 1.36
C HIS A 91 29.89 12.96 1.67
N LEU A 92 29.08 12.60 0.67
CA LEU A 92 27.85 11.83 0.86
C LEU A 92 28.05 10.49 1.59
N LYS A 93 29.21 9.83 1.42
CA LYS A 93 29.50 8.54 2.08
C LYS A 93 30.37 8.67 3.32
N THR A 94 30.80 9.88 3.67
CA THR A 94 31.66 10.16 4.83
C THR A 94 30.89 11.01 5.83
N VAL A 95 31.27 12.28 5.98
CA VAL A 95 30.66 13.22 6.94
C VAL A 95 29.17 13.50 6.64
N GLY A 96 28.73 13.35 5.38
CA GLY A 96 27.34 13.56 4.96
C GLY A 96 26.47 12.29 4.96
N ALA A 97 26.97 11.14 5.41
CA ALA A 97 26.27 9.85 5.29
C ALA A 97 24.89 9.83 5.97
N GLN A 98 24.77 10.49 7.12
CA GLN A 98 23.54 10.59 7.90
C GLN A 98 22.79 11.91 7.68
N HIS A 99 23.23 12.73 6.72
CA HIS A 99 22.67 14.04 6.49
C HIS A 99 21.60 14.02 5.39
N ALA A 100 20.32 13.99 5.78
CA ALA A 100 19.19 13.92 4.83
C ALA A 100 19.20 15.04 3.79
N GLY A 101 19.48 16.29 4.20
CA GLY A 101 19.54 17.45 3.29
C GLY A 101 20.56 17.30 2.15
N ALA A 102 21.79 16.88 2.45
CA ALA A 102 22.83 16.59 1.45
C ALA A 102 22.39 15.55 0.43
N TRP A 103 21.78 14.45 0.88
CA TRP A 103 21.26 13.43 -0.02
C TRP A 103 20.06 13.92 -0.86
N ARG A 104 19.17 14.77 -0.31
CA ARG A 104 18.08 15.40 -1.07
C ARG A 104 18.61 16.32 -2.17
N VAL A 105 19.56 17.21 -1.85
CA VAL A 105 20.14 18.16 -2.81
C VAL A 105 20.94 17.42 -3.88
N ALA A 106 21.76 16.45 -3.50
CA ALA A 106 22.50 15.62 -4.44
C ALA A 106 21.57 14.79 -5.34
N GLY A 107 20.50 14.21 -4.79
CA GLY A 107 19.48 13.52 -5.57
C GLY A 107 18.79 14.45 -6.57
N GLY A 108 18.44 15.67 -6.14
CA GLY A 108 17.88 16.70 -7.02
C GLY A 108 18.84 17.16 -8.12
N ALA A 109 20.14 17.21 -7.83
CA ALA A 109 21.19 17.50 -8.81
C ALA A 109 21.30 16.37 -9.85
N MET A 110 21.39 15.11 -9.40
CA MET A 110 21.40 13.92 -10.26
C MET A 110 20.15 13.87 -11.15
N ALA A 111 18.98 14.24 -10.62
CA ALA A 111 17.74 14.26 -11.38
C ALA A 111 17.76 15.27 -12.53
N ARG A 112 18.42 16.42 -12.39
CA ARG A 112 18.59 17.43 -13.45
C ARG A 112 19.66 17.04 -14.47
N LEU A 113 20.51 16.09 -14.13
CA LEU A 113 21.54 15.52 -15.01
C LEU A 113 21.07 14.22 -15.70
N ASP A 114 19.78 13.91 -15.63
CA ASP A 114 19.16 12.68 -16.18
C ASP A 114 19.76 11.37 -15.62
N LEU A 115 20.28 11.42 -14.39
CA LEU A 115 20.84 10.27 -13.67
C LEU A 115 19.79 9.62 -12.76
N ASP A 116 18.64 9.25 -13.33
CA ASP A 116 17.43 8.87 -12.57
C ASP A 116 17.65 7.76 -11.55
N ASN A 117 18.37 6.69 -11.91
CA ASN A 117 18.65 5.60 -10.96
C ASN A 117 19.44 6.07 -9.73
N HIS A 118 20.40 6.97 -9.93
CA HIS A 118 21.20 7.52 -8.83
C HIS A 118 20.39 8.54 -8.03
N ALA A 119 19.56 9.34 -8.70
CA ALA A 119 18.67 10.29 -8.07
C ALA A 119 17.65 9.57 -7.17
N ILE A 120 17.01 8.51 -7.67
CA ILE A 120 16.08 7.68 -6.90
C ILE A 120 16.79 7.10 -5.67
N ALA A 121 17.96 6.47 -5.84
CA ALA A 121 18.70 5.89 -4.71
C ALA A 121 19.07 6.94 -3.64
N ALA A 122 19.57 8.11 -4.07
CA ALA A 122 19.93 9.21 -3.17
C ALA A 122 18.70 9.78 -2.43
N MET A 123 17.60 10.02 -3.17
CA MET A 123 16.35 10.52 -2.59
C MET A 123 15.70 9.52 -1.66
N THR A 124 15.69 8.22 -1.99
CA THR A 124 15.21 7.16 -1.11
C THR A 124 16.04 7.08 0.17
N HIS A 125 17.37 7.14 0.07
CA HIS A 125 18.22 7.18 1.26
C HIS A 125 17.92 8.39 2.14
N ALA A 126 17.76 9.57 1.52
CA ALA A 126 17.38 10.78 2.26
C ALA A 126 16.04 10.62 3.00
N GLN A 127 15.06 9.96 2.39
CA GLN A 127 13.75 9.71 2.98
C GLN A 127 13.77 8.62 4.06
N ASN A 128 14.69 7.67 3.99
CA ASN A 128 14.90 6.71 5.07
C ASN A 128 15.52 7.38 6.31
N LEU A 129 16.29 8.45 6.11
CA LEU A 129 16.82 9.28 7.20
C LEU A 129 15.77 10.24 7.77
N GLU A 130 14.96 10.85 6.91
CA GLU A 130 13.96 11.86 7.28
C GLU A 130 12.63 11.61 6.55
N SER A 131 11.80 10.72 7.10
CA SER A 131 10.56 10.28 6.44
C SER A 131 9.43 11.31 6.45
N THR A 132 9.53 12.36 7.27
CA THR A 132 8.50 13.40 7.44
C THR A 132 8.63 14.52 6.40
N HIS A 133 9.60 14.45 5.48
CA HIS A 133 9.84 15.51 4.51
C HIS A 133 9.01 15.34 3.23
N ALA A 134 7.78 15.84 3.25
CA ALA A 134 6.82 15.72 2.15
C ALA A 134 7.34 16.15 0.75
N PRO A 135 8.03 17.31 0.58
CA PRO A 135 8.55 17.70 -0.73
C PRO A 135 9.56 16.71 -1.30
N GLY A 136 10.31 16.01 -0.46
CA GLY A 136 11.27 15.01 -0.94
C GLY A 136 10.57 13.73 -1.41
N TRP A 137 9.47 13.31 -0.78
CA TRP A 137 8.64 12.19 -1.27
C TRP A 137 8.00 12.55 -2.61
N PHE A 138 7.50 13.78 -2.75
CA PHE A 138 6.97 14.28 -4.01
C PHE A 138 8.02 14.30 -5.13
N ASN A 139 9.22 14.80 -4.84
CA ASN A 139 10.32 14.82 -5.82
C ASN A 139 10.75 13.40 -6.20
N LEU A 140 10.84 12.48 -5.24
CA LEU A 140 11.12 11.06 -5.50
C LEU A 140 10.06 10.45 -6.41
N GLY A 141 8.77 10.67 -6.11
CA GLY A 141 7.66 10.20 -6.93
C GLY A 141 7.71 10.76 -8.35
N SER A 142 8.09 12.02 -8.51
CA SER A 142 8.23 12.65 -9.83
C SER A 142 9.36 12.05 -10.67
N VAL A 143 10.50 11.71 -10.06
CA VAL A 143 11.61 11.03 -10.73
C VAL A 143 11.23 9.57 -11.06
N GLN A 144 10.51 8.89 -10.17
CA GLN A 144 9.99 7.54 -10.42
C GLN A 144 8.98 7.53 -11.58
N GLN A 145 8.06 8.50 -11.62
CA GLN A 145 7.06 8.61 -12.69
C GLN A 145 7.71 8.78 -14.06
N ARG A 146 8.69 9.69 -14.21
CA ARG A 146 9.40 9.86 -15.49
C ARG A 146 10.26 8.65 -15.88
N SER A 147 10.66 7.85 -14.89
CA SER A 147 11.36 6.57 -15.07
C SER A 147 10.40 5.39 -15.35
N ASP A 148 9.10 5.63 -15.52
CA ASP A 148 8.06 4.62 -15.77
C ASP A 148 7.85 3.65 -14.58
N MET A 149 8.25 4.04 -13.36
CA MET A 149 8.04 3.30 -12.12
C MET A 149 6.73 3.76 -11.46
N ILE A 150 5.62 3.36 -12.07
CA ILE A 150 4.29 3.93 -11.79
C ILE A 150 3.81 3.63 -10.36
N GLN A 151 3.95 2.39 -9.89
CA GLN A 151 3.48 1.99 -8.56
C GLN A 151 4.31 2.66 -7.46
N GLU A 152 5.63 2.71 -7.64
CA GLU A 152 6.54 3.39 -6.73
C GLU A 152 6.27 4.89 -6.68
N ALA A 153 5.99 5.52 -7.83
CA ALA A 153 5.63 6.93 -7.91
C ALA A 153 4.36 7.23 -7.10
N ILE A 154 3.31 6.42 -7.28
CA ILE A 154 2.07 6.53 -6.50
C ILE A 154 2.34 6.37 -5.00
N ASN A 155 3.13 5.37 -4.60
CA ASN A 155 3.47 5.17 -3.20
C ASN A 155 4.26 6.35 -2.62
N SER A 156 5.16 6.95 -3.39
CA SER A 156 5.86 8.16 -2.99
C SER A 156 4.93 9.37 -2.86
N TYR A 157 3.95 9.54 -3.75
CA TYR A 157 2.94 10.59 -3.61
C TYR A 157 2.05 10.38 -2.39
N LYS A 158 1.62 9.14 -2.11
CA LYS A 158 0.89 8.78 -0.89
C LYS A 158 1.70 9.13 0.36
N ARG A 159 2.99 8.75 0.41
CA ARG A 159 3.89 9.09 1.53
C ARG A 159 4.11 10.59 1.71
N ALA A 160 4.08 11.37 0.62
CA ALA A 160 4.13 12.82 0.72
C ALA A 160 2.89 13.38 1.46
N ILE A 161 1.71 12.81 1.20
CA ILE A 161 0.45 13.17 1.89
C ILE A 161 0.41 12.65 3.33
N GLU A 162 0.98 11.47 3.59
CA GLU A 162 1.14 10.95 4.95
C GLU A 162 2.07 11.84 5.80
N ALA A 163 3.13 12.37 5.18
CA ALA A 163 4.07 13.28 5.83
C ALA A 163 3.49 14.69 6.05
N ASP A 164 2.66 15.16 5.12
CA ASP A 164 1.93 16.42 5.21
C ASP A 164 0.52 16.26 4.61
N SER A 165 -0.48 16.19 5.48
CA SER A 165 -1.88 15.99 5.08
C SER A 165 -2.46 17.14 4.26
N GLY A 166 -1.78 18.30 4.19
CA GLY A 166 -2.15 19.44 3.35
C GLY A 166 -1.42 19.48 2.00
N TYR A 167 -0.62 18.46 1.65
CA TYR A 167 0.24 18.48 0.48
C TYR A 167 -0.51 18.19 -0.84
N ALA A 168 -1.40 19.10 -1.23
CA ALA A 168 -2.30 18.98 -2.38
C ALA A 168 -1.59 18.62 -3.69
N LYS A 169 -0.39 19.17 -3.94
CA LYS A 169 0.40 18.89 -5.16
C LYS A 169 0.67 17.40 -5.37
N ALA A 170 0.92 16.64 -4.30
CA ALA A 170 1.12 15.20 -4.43
C ALA A 170 -0.19 14.47 -4.71
N ALA A 171 -1.29 14.88 -4.08
CA ALA A 171 -2.60 14.28 -4.31
C ALA A 171 -3.10 14.54 -5.74
N GLU A 172 -2.89 15.76 -6.27
CA GLU A 172 -3.15 16.11 -7.67
C GLU A 172 -2.34 15.24 -8.63
N LYS A 173 -1.02 15.11 -8.39
CA LYS A 173 -0.15 14.28 -9.25
C LYS A 173 -0.51 12.80 -9.18
N TRP A 174 -0.88 12.31 -8.02
CA TRP A 174 -1.38 10.95 -7.85
C TRP A 174 -2.69 10.74 -8.62
N ALA A 175 -3.66 11.65 -8.49
CA ALA A 175 -4.93 11.57 -9.20
C ALA A 175 -4.72 11.61 -10.73
N GLU A 176 -3.91 12.53 -11.23
CA GLU A 176 -3.56 12.64 -12.65
C GLU A 176 -2.95 11.34 -13.18
N LEU A 177 -1.95 10.81 -12.48
CA LEU A 177 -1.26 9.58 -12.86
C LEU A 177 -2.17 8.36 -12.82
N ALA A 178 -2.99 8.23 -11.77
CA ALA A 178 -3.93 7.13 -11.63
C ALA A 178 -5.00 7.14 -12.74
N LYS A 179 -5.50 8.34 -13.08
CA LYS A 179 -6.44 8.54 -14.19
C LYS A 179 -5.83 8.19 -15.54
N GLU A 180 -4.62 8.69 -15.83
CA GLU A 180 -3.89 8.42 -17.08
C GLU A 180 -3.69 6.92 -17.31
N LYS A 181 -3.38 6.18 -16.23
CA LYS A 181 -3.10 4.73 -16.30
C LYS A 181 -4.34 3.86 -16.12
N GLY A 182 -5.53 4.43 -15.93
CA GLY A 182 -6.77 3.68 -15.75
C GLY A 182 -6.86 2.91 -14.42
N MET A 183 -6.15 3.35 -13.39
CA MET A 183 -6.17 2.74 -12.06
C MET A 183 -7.33 3.33 -11.23
N ILE A 184 -8.55 2.81 -11.45
CA ILE A 184 -9.79 3.37 -10.90
C ILE A 184 -9.77 3.50 -9.37
N GLU A 185 -9.44 2.43 -8.64
CA GLU A 185 -9.39 2.46 -7.16
C GLU A 185 -8.38 3.50 -6.64
N SER A 186 -7.18 3.52 -7.23
CA SER A 186 -6.13 4.48 -6.88
C SER A 186 -6.55 5.92 -7.17
N TYR A 187 -7.32 6.13 -8.25
CA TYR A 187 -7.88 7.44 -8.58
C TYR A 187 -8.95 7.87 -7.58
N LEU A 188 -9.88 6.97 -7.20
CA LEU A 188 -10.88 7.25 -6.16
C LEU A 188 -10.23 7.63 -4.83
N ASP A 189 -9.18 6.90 -4.42
CA ASP A 189 -8.41 7.21 -3.21
C ASP A 189 -7.73 8.59 -3.29
N ALA A 190 -7.17 8.95 -4.44
CA ALA A 190 -6.57 10.27 -4.66
C ALA A 190 -7.63 11.39 -4.59
N CYS A 191 -8.81 11.16 -5.17
CA CYS A 191 -9.95 12.07 -5.07
C CYS A 191 -10.37 12.26 -3.61
N ARG A 192 -10.48 11.18 -2.82
CA ARG A 192 -10.80 11.26 -1.39
C ARG A 192 -9.75 12.08 -0.63
N ALA A 193 -8.47 11.88 -0.91
CA ALA A 193 -7.40 12.66 -0.31
C ALA A 193 -7.52 14.16 -0.63
N LEU A 194 -7.81 14.51 -1.89
CA LEU A 194 -8.03 15.91 -2.29
C LEU A 194 -9.27 16.51 -1.63
N LEU A 195 -10.38 15.78 -1.57
CA LEU A 195 -11.62 16.26 -0.98
C LEU A 195 -11.56 16.38 0.55
N ALA A 196 -10.68 15.61 1.19
CA ALA A 196 -10.37 15.76 2.61
C ALA A 196 -9.59 17.06 2.90
N MET A 197 -8.76 17.52 1.95
CA MET A 197 -8.03 18.80 2.04
C MET A 197 -8.92 19.99 1.67
N ASP A 198 -9.69 19.85 0.59
CA ASP A 198 -10.60 20.85 0.06
C ASP A 198 -11.89 20.19 -0.43
N SER A 199 -12.95 20.28 0.36
CA SER A 199 -14.27 19.73 0.02
C SER A 199 -14.93 20.41 -1.18
N THR A 200 -14.39 21.57 -1.60
CA THR A 200 -14.85 22.33 -2.76
C THR A 200 -14.02 22.12 -4.03
N HIS A 201 -13.03 21.23 -3.97
CA HIS A 201 -12.14 20.95 -5.09
C HIS A 201 -12.90 20.52 -6.34
N ALA A 202 -12.46 20.98 -7.52
CA ALA A 202 -13.14 20.73 -8.80
C ALA A 202 -13.30 19.23 -9.13
N ILE A 203 -12.38 18.39 -8.62
CA ILE A 203 -12.42 16.92 -8.78
C ILE A 203 -13.68 16.29 -8.20
N ARG A 204 -14.40 16.98 -7.30
CA ARG A 204 -15.66 16.52 -6.70
C ARG A 204 -16.65 16.04 -7.75
N ILE A 205 -16.82 16.79 -8.83
CA ILE A 205 -17.80 16.49 -9.87
C ILE A 205 -17.41 15.18 -10.57
N GLU A 206 -16.16 15.08 -11.04
CA GLU A 206 -15.64 13.87 -11.70
C GLU A 206 -15.68 12.64 -10.78
N PHE A 207 -15.34 12.82 -9.49
CA PHE A 207 -15.39 11.77 -8.48
C PHE A 207 -16.83 11.25 -8.28
N THR A 208 -17.79 12.16 -8.14
CA THR A 208 -19.21 11.84 -7.98
C THR A 208 -19.74 11.11 -9.21
N GLU A 209 -19.45 11.62 -10.41
CA GLU A 209 -19.85 10.98 -11.67
C GLU A 209 -19.30 9.56 -11.79
N LEU A 210 -18.03 9.36 -11.46
CA LEU A 210 -17.39 8.04 -11.52
C LEU A 210 -18.02 7.06 -10.53
N LEU A 211 -18.25 7.46 -9.27
CA LEU A 211 -18.93 6.61 -8.29
C LEU A 211 -20.32 6.18 -8.78
N LEU A 212 -21.09 7.11 -9.35
CA LEU A 212 -22.42 6.80 -9.87
C LEU A 212 -22.38 5.94 -11.13
N GLN A 213 -21.37 6.08 -11.99
CA GLN A 213 -21.17 5.19 -13.13
C GLN A 213 -20.83 3.76 -12.68
N LEU A 214 -19.95 3.61 -11.69
CA LEU A 214 -19.60 2.31 -11.11
C LEU A 214 -20.81 1.65 -10.43
N ALA A 215 -21.56 2.41 -9.63
CA ALA A 215 -22.77 1.93 -8.98
C ALA A 215 -23.86 1.52 -9.99
N GLN A 216 -24.04 2.31 -11.05
CA GLN A 216 -24.96 1.97 -12.14
C GLN A 216 -24.52 0.71 -12.87
N GLY A 217 -23.25 0.60 -13.22
CA GLY A 217 -22.70 -0.57 -13.91
C GLY A 217 -22.86 -1.85 -13.10
N GLU A 218 -22.69 -1.79 -11.77
CA GLU A 218 -22.98 -2.93 -10.90
C GLU A 218 -24.46 -3.30 -10.91
N SER A 219 -25.36 -2.31 -10.75
CA SER A 219 -26.82 -2.55 -10.83
C SER A 219 -27.20 -3.22 -12.14
N ASP A 220 -26.69 -2.73 -13.26
CA ASP A 220 -27.01 -3.27 -14.59
C ASP A 220 -26.48 -4.71 -14.73
N VAL A 221 -25.29 -5.03 -14.21
CA VAL A 221 -24.79 -6.41 -14.21
C VAL A 221 -25.67 -7.31 -13.33
N MET A 222 -26.12 -6.83 -12.17
CA MET A 222 -26.97 -7.59 -11.26
C MET A 222 -28.35 -7.91 -11.87
N ASP A 223 -28.91 -7.01 -12.68
CA ASP A 223 -30.19 -7.23 -13.38
C ASP A 223 -30.09 -8.35 -14.44
N HIS A 224 -28.90 -8.56 -15.02
CA HIS A 224 -28.69 -9.53 -16.12
C HIS A 224 -28.10 -10.87 -15.66
N VAL A 225 -27.51 -10.94 -14.46
CA VAL A 225 -26.82 -12.14 -13.99
C VAL A 225 -27.64 -12.88 -12.94
N SER A 226 -28.19 -14.03 -13.33
CA SER A 226 -28.81 -14.98 -12.39
C SER A 226 -27.78 -16.01 -11.91
N GLY A 227 -27.70 -16.24 -10.60
CA GLY A 227 -26.98 -17.38 -10.02
C GLY A 227 -25.49 -17.21 -9.69
N LEU A 228 -24.93 -16.01 -9.71
CA LEU A 228 -23.59 -15.76 -9.12
C LEU A 228 -23.68 -15.68 -7.58
N PRO A 229 -22.72 -16.26 -6.84
CA PRO A 229 -22.65 -16.11 -5.38
C PRO A 229 -22.39 -14.65 -4.99
N PRO A 230 -22.97 -14.16 -3.88
CA PRO A 230 -22.93 -12.75 -3.54
C PRO A 230 -21.55 -12.40 -2.96
N THR A 231 -20.75 -11.65 -3.71
CA THR A 231 -20.05 -10.54 -3.05
C THR A 231 -21.11 -9.49 -2.74
N LEU A 232 -21.10 -8.91 -1.54
CA LEU A 232 -22.03 -7.83 -1.21
C LEU A 232 -21.91 -6.72 -2.28
N PRO A 233 -23.03 -6.23 -2.85
CA PRO A 233 -22.97 -5.20 -3.86
C PRO A 233 -22.39 -3.92 -3.26
N ALA A 234 -21.33 -3.39 -3.88
CA ALA A 234 -20.62 -2.19 -3.43
C ALA A 234 -21.26 -0.89 -3.96
N GLY A 235 -22.08 -0.99 -5.00
CA GLY A 235 -22.76 0.09 -5.70
C GLY A 235 -23.63 0.98 -4.82
N PRO A 236 -24.49 0.44 -3.94
CA PRO A 236 -25.24 1.25 -3.01
C PRO A 236 -24.36 2.09 -2.08
N ASP A 237 -23.22 1.57 -1.64
CA ASP A 237 -22.30 2.30 -0.76
C ASP A 237 -21.51 3.36 -1.52
N MET A 238 -21.10 3.10 -2.77
CA MET A 238 -20.52 4.12 -3.67
C MET A 238 -21.52 5.26 -3.93
N ALA A 239 -22.80 4.95 -4.12
CA ALA A 239 -23.83 5.96 -4.31
C ALA A 239 -24.09 6.79 -3.04
N LYS A 240 -24.02 6.19 -1.85
CA LYS A 240 -24.05 6.93 -0.58
C LYS A 240 -22.83 7.83 -0.41
N GLU A 241 -21.65 7.34 -0.77
CA GLU A 241 -20.42 8.15 -0.75
C GLU A 241 -20.58 9.37 -1.66
N ALA A 242 -21.10 9.19 -2.88
CA ALA A 242 -21.42 10.28 -3.80
C ALA A 242 -22.34 11.32 -3.13
N LEU A 243 -23.45 10.89 -2.50
CA LEU A 243 -24.38 11.79 -1.81
C LEU A 243 -23.72 12.63 -0.70
N ASN A 244 -22.77 12.07 0.04
CA ASN A 244 -22.09 12.75 1.13
C ASN A 244 -21.18 13.90 0.65
N VAL A 245 -20.70 13.82 -0.59
CA VAL A 245 -19.83 14.85 -1.17
C VAL A 245 -20.63 15.89 -1.96
N MET A 246 -21.79 15.50 -2.50
CA MET A 246 -22.68 16.41 -3.23
C MET A 246 -23.32 17.49 -2.34
N ASP A 247 -23.73 18.59 -2.96
CA ASP A 247 -24.58 19.58 -2.31
C ASP A 247 -26.03 19.07 -2.19
N ASP A 248 -26.78 19.69 -1.28
CA ASP A 248 -28.21 19.36 -1.06
C ASP A 248 -29.14 19.94 -2.13
N ALA A 249 -28.58 20.64 -3.13
CA ALA A 249 -29.35 21.20 -4.22
C ALA A 249 -30.03 20.11 -5.05
N ALA A 250 -31.26 20.39 -5.49
CA ALA A 250 -31.97 19.48 -6.38
C ALA A 250 -31.25 19.42 -7.73
N SER A 251 -30.76 18.23 -8.09
CA SER A 251 -30.11 17.96 -9.36
C SER A 251 -30.41 16.54 -9.84
N PRO A 252 -30.40 16.29 -11.17
CA PRO A 252 -30.57 14.94 -11.72
C PRO A 252 -29.54 13.94 -11.17
N MET A 253 -28.30 14.40 -10.98
CA MET A 253 -27.22 13.61 -10.41
C MET A 253 -27.54 13.18 -8.96
N ARG A 254 -28.09 14.07 -8.13
CA ARG A 254 -28.46 13.75 -6.75
C ARG A 254 -29.65 12.79 -6.70
N ALA A 255 -30.64 12.99 -7.56
CA ALA A 255 -31.78 12.09 -7.67
C ALA A 255 -31.35 10.67 -8.11
N LYS A 256 -30.41 10.57 -9.05
CA LYS A 256 -29.79 9.30 -9.44
C LYS A 256 -29.01 8.65 -8.29
N ALA A 257 -28.24 9.42 -7.54
CA ALA A 257 -27.50 8.92 -6.38
C ALA A 257 -28.43 8.39 -5.27
N LEU A 258 -29.56 9.05 -5.02
CA LEU A 258 -30.60 8.57 -4.09
C LEU A 258 -31.21 7.24 -4.55
N SER A 259 -31.51 7.10 -5.84
CA SER A 259 -32.02 5.84 -6.40
C SER A 259 -31.01 4.69 -6.27
N LEU A 260 -29.74 4.92 -6.64
CA LEU A 260 -28.68 3.91 -6.56
C LEU A 260 -28.28 3.55 -5.12
N SER A 261 -28.44 4.46 -4.16
CA SER A 261 -28.20 4.21 -2.74
C SER A 261 -29.37 3.53 -2.01
N LEU A 262 -30.40 3.10 -2.76
CA LEU A 262 -31.61 2.45 -2.25
C LEU A 262 -32.55 3.36 -1.43
N GLN A 263 -32.41 4.68 -1.58
CA GLN A 263 -33.28 5.69 -0.96
C GLN A 263 -34.40 6.08 -1.92
N HIS A 264 -35.21 5.10 -2.33
CA HIS A 264 -36.18 5.26 -3.42
C HIS A 264 -37.26 6.33 -3.15
N SER A 265 -37.72 6.46 -1.89
CA SER A 265 -38.68 7.50 -1.50
C SER A 265 -38.15 8.91 -1.76
N ASP A 266 -36.89 9.13 -1.41
CA ASP A 266 -36.24 10.44 -1.47
C ASP A 266 -35.86 10.75 -2.92
N ALA A 267 -35.46 9.73 -3.69
CA ALA A 267 -35.26 9.83 -5.13
C ALA A 267 -36.55 10.28 -5.84
N VAL A 268 -37.70 9.66 -5.52
CA VAL A 268 -39.02 10.03 -6.07
C VAL A 268 -39.37 11.48 -5.73
N LEU A 269 -39.13 11.91 -4.50
CA LEU A 269 -39.38 13.30 -4.10
C LEU A 269 -38.48 14.27 -4.87
N MET A 270 -37.19 13.93 -5.03
CA MET A 270 -36.21 14.75 -5.76
C MET A 270 -36.61 14.90 -7.24
N TRP A 271 -36.94 13.80 -7.92
CA TRP A 271 -37.40 13.84 -9.30
C TRP A 271 -38.68 14.64 -9.48
N LYS A 272 -39.64 14.52 -8.55
CA LYS A 272 -40.87 15.34 -8.57
C LYS A 272 -40.55 16.83 -8.46
N THR A 273 -39.61 17.22 -7.60
CA THR A 273 -39.15 18.61 -7.47
C THR A 273 -38.53 19.09 -8.77
N LEU A 274 -37.66 18.31 -9.40
CA LEU A 274 -37.05 18.67 -10.70
C LEU A 274 -38.11 18.85 -11.80
N ILE A 275 -39.10 17.96 -11.88
CA ILE A 275 -40.20 18.03 -12.85
C ILE A 275 -41.08 19.26 -12.64
N GLN A 276 -41.28 19.72 -11.41
CA GLN A 276 -42.07 20.94 -11.15
C GLN A 276 -41.42 22.18 -11.77
N HIS A 277 -40.08 22.24 -11.80
CA HIS A 277 -39.34 23.34 -12.40
C HIS A 277 -39.12 23.15 -13.90
N GLU A 278 -38.86 21.91 -14.34
CA GLU A 278 -38.51 21.57 -15.71
C GLU A 278 -39.35 20.37 -16.21
N PRO A 279 -40.64 20.59 -16.52
CA PRO A 279 -41.57 19.50 -16.85
C PRO A 279 -41.35 18.91 -18.25
N GLU A 280 -40.66 19.64 -19.14
CA GLU A 280 -40.40 19.24 -20.53
C GLU A 280 -39.16 18.33 -20.67
N MET A 281 -38.41 18.11 -19.58
CA MET A 281 -37.21 17.27 -19.61
C MET A 281 -37.58 15.79 -19.49
N ALA A 282 -37.50 15.06 -20.60
CA ALA A 282 -37.81 13.63 -20.65
C ALA A 282 -36.96 12.78 -19.68
N GLU A 283 -35.68 13.14 -19.48
CA GLU A 283 -34.78 12.47 -18.54
C GLU A 283 -35.35 12.43 -17.12
N HIS A 284 -35.98 13.52 -16.66
CA HIS A 284 -36.57 13.59 -15.32
C HIS A 284 -37.72 12.60 -15.15
N TRP A 285 -38.54 12.43 -16.20
CA TRP A 285 -39.64 11.48 -16.21
C TRP A 285 -39.15 10.04 -16.22
N THR A 286 -38.09 9.74 -16.98
CA THR A 286 -37.44 8.41 -16.97
C THR A 286 -36.82 8.10 -15.61
N GLY A 287 -36.13 9.07 -14.99
CA GLY A 287 -35.55 8.93 -13.66
C GLY A 287 -36.60 8.71 -12.56
N LEU A 288 -37.71 9.45 -12.62
CA LEU A 288 -38.86 9.25 -11.73
C LEU A 288 -39.45 7.84 -11.91
N ALA A 289 -39.63 7.40 -13.16
CA ALA A 289 -40.19 6.09 -13.46
C ALA A 289 -39.34 4.97 -12.85
N ARG A 290 -38.02 4.96 -13.11
CA ARG A 290 -37.08 3.97 -12.54
C ARG A 290 -37.11 3.97 -11.01
N SER A 291 -37.18 5.15 -10.39
CA SER A 291 -37.26 5.27 -8.93
C SER A 291 -38.58 4.71 -8.36
N LEU A 292 -39.70 4.89 -9.07
CA LEU A 292 -41.01 4.34 -8.70
C LEU A 292 -41.05 2.82 -8.88
N GLU A 293 -40.44 2.26 -9.92
CA GLU A 293 -40.34 0.81 -10.11
C GLU A 293 -39.60 0.16 -8.94
N GLN A 294 -38.46 0.73 -8.55
CA GLN A 294 -37.70 0.26 -7.39
C GLN A 294 -38.46 0.41 -6.07
N ALA A 295 -39.33 1.42 -5.95
CA ALA A 295 -40.24 1.58 -4.81
C ALA A 295 -41.47 0.65 -4.86
N GLY A 296 -41.69 -0.07 -5.97
CA GLY A 296 -42.81 -0.99 -6.17
C GLY A 296 -44.08 -0.38 -6.77
N ASP A 297 -44.08 0.90 -7.15
CA ASP A 297 -45.22 1.59 -7.81
C ASP A 297 -45.13 1.48 -9.34
N LEU A 298 -45.34 0.25 -9.84
CA LEU A 298 -45.18 -0.09 -11.26
C LEU A 298 -46.20 0.63 -12.16
N GLU A 299 -47.41 0.89 -11.69
CA GLU A 299 -48.45 1.54 -12.51
C GLU A 299 -48.13 3.02 -12.74
N THR A 300 -47.70 3.74 -11.69
CA THR A 300 -47.29 5.14 -11.83
C THR A 300 -45.99 5.26 -12.62
N ALA A 301 -45.06 4.30 -12.44
CA ALA A 301 -43.85 4.24 -13.25
C ALA A 301 -44.14 4.10 -14.75
N GLN A 302 -45.04 3.18 -15.15
CA GLN A 302 -45.43 3.00 -16.56
C GLN A 302 -46.02 4.28 -17.17
N LYS A 303 -46.83 5.03 -16.41
CA LYS A 303 -47.36 6.34 -16.85
C LYS A 303 -46.24 7.35 -17.05
N CYS A 304 -45.23 7.36 -16.17
CA CYS A 304 -44.06 8.23 -16.31
C CYS A 304 -43.20 7.85 -17.52
N HIS A 305 -42.97 6.56 -17.77
CA HIS A 305 -42.29 6.07 -18.98
C HIS A 305 -43.02 6.48 -20.27
N ALA A 306 -44.34 6.29 -20.32
CA ALA A 306 -45.15 6.70 -21.46
C ALA A 306 -45.07 8.20 -21.73
N LYS A 307 -45.03 9.02 -20.66
CA LYS A 307 -44.86 10.47 -20.78
C LYS A 307 -43.48 10.85 -21.28
N ALA A 308 -42.42 10.22 -20.79
CA ALA A 308 -41.06 10.43 -21.28
C ALA A 308 -40.92 10.08 -22.77
N ALA A 309 -41.45 8.91 -23.18
CA ALA A 309 -41.44 8.45 -24.57
C ALA A 309 -42.20 9.40 -25.51
N ALA A 310 -43.33 9.96 -25.06
CA ALA A 310 -44.09 10.94 -25.83
C ALA A 310 -43.30 12.24 -26.09
N MET A 311 -42.34 12.59 -25.22
CA MET A 311 -41.49 13.77 -25.37
C MET A 311 -40.31 13.52 -26.31
N THR A 312 -39.71 12.32 -26.28
CA THR A 312 -38.55 11.97 -27.13
C THR A 312 -38.96 11.52 -28.54
N GLY A 313 -40.22 11.16 -28.75
CA GLY A 313 -40.72 10.63 -30.02
C GLY A 313 -40.33 9.17 -30.26
N GLU A 314 -39.81 8.48 -29.25
CA GLU A 314 -39.46 7.05 -29.31
C GLU A 314 -40.68 6.18 -28.97
N PRO A 315 -40.91 5.06 -29.69
CA PRO A 315 -41.95 4.11 -29.31
C PRO A 315 -41.57 3.43 -27.99
N SER A 316 -42.52 3.38 -27.05
CA SER A 316 -42.38 2.72 -25.75
C SER A 316 -41.87 1.27 -25.87
N GLU A 317 -40.63 1.02 -25.43
CA GLU A 317 -40.07 -0.34 -25.25
C GLU A 317 -40.70 -0.99 -24.01
N SER A 318 -41.96 -1.39 -24.10
CA SER A 318 -42.61 -2.23 -23.08
C SER A 318 -43.55 -3.28 -23.68
N GLN A 319 -43.26 -3.74 -24.90
CA GLN A 319 -43.92 -4.89 -25.53
C GLN A 319 -42.99 -6.09 -25.82
N GLN A 320 -41.85 -6.21 -25.15
CA GLN A 320 -41.00 -7.41 -25.21
C GLN A 320 -40.85 -8.06 -23.83
N SER A 321 -41.95 -8.55 -23.25
CA SER A 321 -41.91 -9.46 -22.09
C SER A 321 -43.14 -10.38 -21.98
N THR A 322 -43.79 -10.75 -23.09
CA THR A 322 -44.82 -11.83 -23.08
C THR A 322 -44.88 -12.64 -24.38
N ALA A 323 -43.78 -12.78 -25.12
CA ALA A 323 -43.76 -13.59 -26.34
C ALA A 323 -42.43 -14.32 -26.57
N SER A 324 -42.05 -15.20 -25.64
CA SER A 324 -41.09 -16.28 -25.97
C SER A 324 -41.17 -17.43 -24.95
N THR A 325 -42.18 -18.29 -25.10
CA THR A 325 -42.08 -19.74 -24.88
C THR A 325 -43.40 -20.41 -25.30
N ALA A 326 -43.58 -20.60 -26.61
CA ALA A 326 -44.64 -21.46 -27.13
C ALA A 326 -44.21 -22.10 -28.47
N ALA A 327 -43.36 -23.11 -28.37
CA ALA A 327 -43.19 -24.23 -29.31
C ALA A 327 -42.31 -25.26 -28.58
N SER A 328 -42.57 -26.56 -28.48
CA SER A 328 -43.57 -27.45 -29.06
C SER A 328 -43.30 -28.84 -28.44
N VAL A 329 -44.31 -29.51 -27.88
CA VAL A 329 -44.26 -30.97 -27.59
C VAL A 329 -45.63 -31.55 -27.96
N PRO A 330 -45.71 -32.66 -28.73
CA PRO A 330 -46.99 -33.20 -29.19
C PRO A 330 -47.66 -34.11 -28.14
N THR A 331 -48.96 -33.86 -27.97
CA THR A 331 -50.09 -34.77 -27.80
C THR A 331 -49.91 -36.14 -27.12
N GLU A 332 -50.59 -36.32 -25.98
CA GLU A 332 -51.28 -37.59 -25.68
C GLU A 332 -52.59 -37.36 -24.88
N ALA A 333 -53.59 -38.13 -25.31
CA ALA A 333 -55.00 -38.33 -24.95
C ALA A 333 -55.62 -37.78 -23.64
N ALA A 334 -56.87 -37.32 -23.79
CA ALA A 334 -57.89 -37.09 -22.76
C ALA A 334 -58.37 -38.41 -22.10
N PRO A 335 -59.18 -38.38 -21.00
CA PRO A 335 -60.62 -38.13 -21.16
C PRO A 335 -61.35 -37.34 -20.04
N VAL A 336 -62.31 -36.51 -20.47
CA VAL A 336 -63.72 -36.39 -20.00
C VAL A 336 -64.02 -35.97 -18.55
N ALA A 337 -64.69 -34.80 -18.39
CA ALA A 337 -66.05 -34.68 -17.83
C ALA A 337 -66.58 -33.21 -17.79
N HIS A 338 -67.52 -32.92 -18.69
CA HIS A 338 -68.80 -32.19 -18.59
C HIS A 338 -69.06 -30.96 -17.68
N PRO A 339 -70.06 -30.13 -18.05
CA PRO A 339 -69.98 -28.66 -18.03
C PRO A 339 -70.96 -28.01 -17.04
N THR A 340 -70.72 -26.73 -16.71
CA THR A 340 -71.82 -25.86 -16.29
C THR A 340 -71.61 -24.41 -16.74
N THR A 341 -72.72 -23.84 -17.16
CA THR A 341 -73.03 -22.64 -17.93
C THR A 341 -73.15 -21.34 -17.13
N MET A 342 -72.99 -20.21 -17.85
CA MET A 342 -73.56 -18.86 -17.62
C MET A 342 -73.03 -18.13 -16.36
N GLU A 343 -72.83 -16.81 -16.32
CA GLU A 343 -73.60 -15.72 -16.92
C GLU A 343 -72.79 -14.41 -16.87
N GLU A 344 -73.05 -13.54 -17.83
CA GLU A 344 -72.54 -12.18 -18.00
C GLU A 344 -73.42 -11.19 -17.21
N ILE A 345 -72.87 -10.38 -16.31
CA ILE A 345 -73.53 -9.15 -15.84
C ILE A 345 -72.50 -8.04 -15.61
N ALA A 346 -72.64 -6.97 -16.39
CA ALA A 346 -72.00 -5.67 -16.22
C ALA A 346 -72.70 -4.84 -15.12
N ALA A 347 -71.93 -3.98 -14.41
CA ALA A 347 -72.25 -2.57 -14.11
C ALA A 347 -71.49 -2.02 -12.88
N THR A 348 -70.58 -1.07 -13.15
CA THR A 348 -70.32 0.25 -12.50
C THR A 348 -70.39 0.50 -10.97
N PRO A 349 -69.57 1.47 -10.45
CA PRO A 349 -69.23 1.65 -9.03
C PRO A 349 -70.09 2.70 -8.29
N PRO A 350 -70.00 2.81 -6.94
CA PRO A 350 -69.55 4.06 -6.30
C PRO A 350 -68.96 3.87 -4.86
N PRO A 351 -68.76 4.91 -4.02
CA PRO A 351 -67.82 6.03 -4.15
C PRO A 351 -66.89 6.20 -2.91
N ALA A 352 -66.05 7.23 -2.99
CA ALA A 352 -65.05 7.70 -2.01
C ALA A 352 -65.58 8.07 -0.62
N ASN A 353 -64.70 7.99 0.39
CA ASN A 353 -64.77 8.74 1.65
C ASN A 353 -63.36 8.94 2.27
N PRO A 354 -63.15 9.89 3.20
CA PRO A 354 -61.99 10.77 3.21
C PRO A 354 -60.97 10.47 4.33
N ALA A 355 -59.85 11.20 4.28
CA ALA A 355 -58.66 11.10 5.12
C ALA A 355 -58.90 11.36 6.63
N PRO A 356 -58.06 10.79 7.53
CA PRO A 356 -58.01 11.16 8.94
C PRO A 356 -56.88 12.18 9.26
N PRO A 357 -57.00 13.00 10.34
CA PRO A 357 -56.00 13.97 10.79
C PRO A 357 -54.95 13.35 11.75
N PRO A 358 -53.85 14.06 12.10
CA PRO A 358 -52.69 13.47 12.77
C PRO A 358 -52.85 13.42 14.31
N PRO A 359 -52.06 12.60 15.03
CA PRO A 359 -52.09 12.59 16.49
C PRO A 359 -51.05 13.54 17.11
N ASP A 360 -51.52 14.34 18.07
CA ASP A 360 -50.73 15.16 18.99
C ASP A 360 -50.10 14.32 20.12
N TYR A 361 -48.91 14.75 20.52
CA TYR A 361 -48.15 14.31 21.69
C TYR A 361 -48.84 14.73 23.01
N VAL A 362 -49.00 13.80 23.96
CA VAL A 362 -49.17 14.12 25.38
C VAL A 362 -48.42 13.09 26.24
N LEU A 363 -47.51 13.59 27.09
CA LEU A 363 -46.90 12.88 28.22
C LEU A 363 -47.98 12.59 29.28
N GLU A 364 -47.95 11.41 29.90
CA GLU A 364 -48.18 11.34 31.35
C GLU A 364 -47.64 10.06 31.99
N ALA A 365 -47.07 10.28 33.17
CA ALA A 365 -46.37 9.33 34.01
C ALA A 365 -47.33 8.51 34.87
N GLN A 366 -46.96 7.27 35.19
CA GLN A 366 -47.41 6.59 36.42
C GLN A 366 -46.24 5.83 37.05
N GLN A 367 -46.02 6.11 38.34
CA GLN A 367 -45.08 5.47 39.25
C GLN A 367 -45.78 4.45 40.16
N MET A 368 -44.94 3.63 40.81
CA MET A 368 -45.12 2.81 42.02
C MET A 368 -45.62 1.36 41.79
N GLN A 369 -45.05 0.30 42.39
CA GLN A 369 -44.38 0.21 43.69
C GLN A 369 -43.56 -1.10 43.87
N THR A 370 -42.35 -0.95 44.45
CA THR A 370 -41.67 -1.77 45.50
C THR A 370 -41.44 -3.29 45.39
N GLN A 371 -40.18 -3.71 45.53
CA GLN A 371 -39.63 -4.31 46.78
C GLN A 371 -38.08 -4.46 46.72
N ALA A 372 -37.43 -4.22 47.88
CA ALA A 372 -36.03 -4.45 48.26
C ALA A 372 -36.07 -5.22 49.64
N PRO A 373 -34.97 -5.51 50.41
CA PRO A 373 -33.58 -5.01 50.35
C PRO A 373 -32.45 -5.97 50.85
N LEU A 374 -31.25 -5.38 51.09
CA LEU A 374 -30.09 -5.69 51.97
C LEU A 374 -28.77 -5.96 51.18
N ASP A 375 -27.59 -5.39 51.47
CA ASP A 375 -27.11 -4.58 52.61
C ASP A 375 -25.76 -3.86 52.29
N GLN A 376 -25.59 -2.66 52.88
CA GLN A 376 -24.41 -2.01 53.52
C GLN A 376 -23.04 -1.78 52.81
N THR A 377 -22.67 -0.50 52.58
CA THR A 377 -21.68 0.39 53.29
C THR A 377 -20.24 0.27 52.75
N ASP A 378 -19.43 1.31 52.54
CA ASP A 378 -19.20 2.50 53.37
C ASP A 378 -18.51 3.64 52.58
N THR A 379 -18.66 4.83 53.15
CA THR A 379 -18.21 6.21 52.90
C THR A 379 -16.74 6.43 52.45
N GLY A 380 -16.32 7.59 51.92
CA GLY A 380 -16.84 8.93 52.16
C GLY A 380 -16.33 10.06 51.25
N VAL A 381 -16.86 11.22 51.59
CA VAL A 381 -17.01 12.50 50.89
C VAL A 381 -15.90 13.49 51.27
N VAL A 382 -15.52 14.40 50.35
CA VAL A 382 -15.43 15.89 50.47
C VAL A 382 -14.40 16.45 49.47
N ASP A 383 -14.45 17.68 48.94
CA ASP A 383 -15.51 18.64 48.56
C ASP A 383 -14.80 19.83 47.86
N LEU A 384 -15.54 20.55 47.01
CA LEU A 384 -15.43 21.97 46.60
C LEU A 384 -14.18 22.60 45.92
N ASN A 385 -14.41 23.03 44.67
CA ASN A 385 -14.26 24.41 44.11
C ASN A 385 -13.12 25.33 44.61
N ASN A 386 -12.27 25.83 43.71
CA ASN A 386 -12.38 27.20 43.16
C ASN A 386 -11.27 27.55 42.15
N ARG A 387 -11.62 28.31 41.11
CA ARG A 387 -10.70 29.14 40.29
C ARG A 387 -10.60 30.52 40.96
N PRO A 388 -9.47 31.25 40.86
CA PRO A 388 -9.44 32.37 39.91
C PRO A 388 -8.04 32.68 39.30
N THR A 389 -8.03 33.27 38.10
CA THR A 389 -6.93 34.07 37.53
C THR A 389 -6.92 35.49 38.13
N PRO A 390 -5.82 36.28 38.13
CA PRO A 390 -5.49 37.12 36.96
C PRO A 390 -4.00 37.52 36.73
N ALA A 391 -3.73 37.89 35.47
CA ALA A 391 -2.78 38.85 34.86
C ALA A 391 -1.60 39.49 35.64
N THR A 392 -0.42 39.61 35.01
CA THR A 392 0.08 40.86 34.35
C THR A 392 1.51 40.72 33.75
N SER A 393 1.74 41.51 32.68
CA SER A 393 2.80 41.56 31.63
C SER A 393 4.17 42.16 32.09
N PRO A 394 5.07 42.71 31.23
CA PRO A 394 5.50 42.47 29.82
C PRO A 394 7.06 42.44 29.65
N VAL A 395 7.62 41.97 28.53
CA VAL A 395 8.86 42.54 27.92
C VAL A 395 8.86 42.27 26.40
N GLU A 396 9.08 43.33 25.63
CA GLU A 396 9.25 43.39 24.17
C GLU A 396 10.62 42.88 23.71
N MET A 397 10.69 42.24 22.54
CA MET A 397 11.83 42.37 21.61
C MET A 397 11.30 42.26 20.18
N GLU A 398 11.65 43.25 19.36
CA GLU A 398 11.39 43.31 17.92
C GLU A 398 12.51 42.64 17.09
N HIS A 399 12.21 42.46 15.78
CA HIS A 399 13.07 42.11 14.62
C HIS A 399 13.39 40.59 14.48
N GLU A 400 13.38 39.94 13.31
CA GLU A 400 13.36 40.36 11.91
C GLU A 400 13.03 39.14 10.99
N ALA A 401 12.36 39.40 9.87
CA ALA A 401 12.39 38.75 8.54
C ALA A 401 12.33 37.19 8.42
N THR A 402 11.23 36.60 7.93
CA THR A 402 10.94 36.33 6.49
C THR A 402 12.15 35.92 5.62
N ALA A 403 12.37 34.61 5.41
CA ALA A 403 12.89 34.01 4.16
C ALA A 403 13.13 32.48 4.28
N GLN A 404 12.09 31.65 4.42
CA GLN A 404 12.28 30.18 4.35
C GLN A 404 11.29 29.42 3.48
N ASN A 405 10.34 30.09 2.79
CA ASN A 405 9.21 29.37 2.18
C ASN A 405 9.08 29.48 0.65
N GLN A 406 10.15 29.76 -0.10
CA GLN A 406 10.05 29.91 -1.57
C GLN A 406 11.11 29.20 -2.43
N ALA A 407 11.97 28.33 -1.86
CA ALA A 407 12.98 27.62 -2.67
C ALA A 407 12.50 26.29 -3.31
N ALA A 408 11.28 25.83 -3.02
CA ALA A 408 10.80 24.50 -3.43
C ALA A 408 9.88 24.48 -4.66
N ALA A 409 9.62 25.62 -5.31
CA ALA A 409 8.58 25.74 -6.34
C ALA A 409 9.05 26.03 -7.77
N LEU A 410 10.36 26.04 -8.05
CA LEU A 410 10.90 26.37 -9.38
C LEU A 410 11.63 25.21 -10.05
N LEU A 411 10.91 24.14 -10.32
CA LEU A 411 11.33 23.13 -11.29
C LEU A 411 10.11 22.60 -12.03
N LEU A 412 9.98 23.04 -13.29
CA LEU A 412 9.57 22.27 -14.46
C LEU A 412 9.10 23.25 -15.53
N THR A 413 9.93 23.43 -16.57
CA THR A 413 9.43 23.76 -17.91
C THR A 413 9.99 22.71 -18.88
N PRO A 414 9.18 22.17 -19.82
CA PRO A 414 9.64 21.16 -20.77
C PRO A 414 10.22 21.79 -22.04
N MET A 415 11.25 21.17 -22.63
CA MET A 415 11.71 21.45 -24.00
C MET A 415 12.11 20.17 -24.74
N GLU A 416 11.79 20.14 -26.03
CA GLU A 416 11.94 19.08 -27.04
C GLU A 416 13.40 18.81 -27.51
N PRO A 417 13.66 17.69 -28.24
CA PRO A 417 15.00 17.05 -28.29
C PRO A 417 15.80 17.26 -29.59
N LEU A 418 17.12 16.98 -29.53
CA LEU A 418 18.04 16.33 -30.53
C LEU A 418 19.52 16.79 -30.32
N PRO A 419 20.59 16.08 -30.77
CA PRO A 419 20.76 14.68 -31.20
C PRO A 419 21.88 13.90 -30.46
N GLN A 420 21.94 12.58 -30.71
CA GLN A 420 22.79 11.56 -30.08
C GLN A 420 24.30 11.65 -30.40
N VAL A 421 25.16 11.29 -29.43
CA VAL A 421 26.51 10.74 -29.71
C VAL A 421 26.87 9.58 -28.76
N ALA A 422 27.16 8.45 -29.40
CA ALA A 422 28.04 7.31 -29.07
C ALA A 422 28.00 6.66 -27.67
N THR A 423 27.57 5.40 -27.72
CA THR A 423 27.60 4.35 -26.70
C THR A 423 29.02 3.94 -26.30
N GLU A 424 29.30 3.93 -24.99
CA GLU A 424 30.39 3.13 -24.42
C GLU A 424 29.78 1.96 -23.62
N GLN A 425 30.07 0.74 -24.07
CA GLN A 425 29.54 -0.50 -23.48
C GLN A 425 30.22 -0.78 -22.15
N VAL A 426 29.52 -0.57 -21.03
CA VAL A 426 29.95 -1.09 -19.73
C VAL A 426 29.42 -2.52 -19.58
N VAL A 427 30.36 -3.47 -19.60
CA VAL A 427 30.17 -4.87 -19.22
C VAL A 427 29.62 -4.91 -17.80
N ARG A 428 28.44 -5.52 -17.62
CA ARG A 428 27.80 -5.70 -16.30
C ARG A 428 28.30 -7.02 -15.69
N PRO A 429 28.78 -7.04 -14.44
CA PRO A 429 29.18 -8.28 -13.80
C PRO A 429 27.95 -9.12 -13.51
N GLU A 430 28.07 -10.42 -13.80
CA GLU A 430 27.08 -11.43 -13.47
C GLU A 430 26.99 -11.53 -11.94
N VAL A 431 25.79 -11.31 -11.40
CA VAL A 431 25.55 -11.32 -9.95
C VAL A 431 25.61 -12.75 -9.46
N ASP A 432 26.66 -13.07 -8.70
CA ASP A 432 26.80 -14.34 -8.03
C ASP A 432 25.85 -14.41 -6.83
N LEU A 433 24.75 -15.15 -7.03
CA LEU A 433 23.68 -15.37 -6.07
C LEU A 433 24.17 -16.06 -4.78
N ALA A 434 25.32 -16.74 -4.82
CA ALA A 434 25.91 -17.39 -3.64
C ALA A 434 26.50 -16.36 -2.66
N LYS A 435 27.01 -15.23 -3.15
CA LYS A 435 27.61 -14.18 -2.33
C LYS A 435 26.56 -13.32 -1.61
N ALA A 436 25.48 -12.98 -2.32
CA ALA A 436 24.34 -12.28 -1.72
C ALA A 436 23.64 -13.10 -0.63
N ALA A 437 23.66 -14.44 -0.75
CA ALA A 437 23.14 -15.35 0.29
C ALA A 437 24.02 -15.39 1.55
N LEU A 438 25.34 -15.23 1.40
CA LEU A 438 26.29 -15.16 2.52
C LEU A 438 26.11 -13.86 3.31
N ASP A 439 25.93 -12.74 2.60
CA ASP A 439 25.76 -11.41 3.19
C ASP A 439 24.43 -11.31 3.97
N ALA A 440 23.37 -11.96 3.50
CA ALA A 440 22.08 -12.04 4.19
C ALA A 440 22.11 -12.96 5.43
N ALA A 441 22.85 -14.08 5.36
CA ALA A 441 23.02 -14.99 6.49
C ALA A 441 23.81 -14.35 7.65
N GLN A 442 24.78 -13.49 7.35
CA GLN A 442 25.57 -12.76 8.35
C GLN A 442 24.77 -11.62 9.02
N ALA A 443 23.86 -10.98 8.30
CA ALA A 443 22.98 -9.94 8.86
C ALA A 443 21.91 -10.50 9.80
N ALA A 444 21.46 -11.74 9.59
CA ALA A 444 20.49 -12.42 10.46
C ALA A 444 21.11 -12.94 11.78
N ALA A 445 22.43 -13.15 11.82
CA ALA A 445 23.14 -13.66 12.99
C ALA A 445 23.42 -12.60 14.07
N THR A 446 23.34 -11.30 13.74
CA THR A 446 23.78 -10.21 14.63
C THR A 446 22.68 -9.55 15.46
N ASN A 447 21.40 -9.93 15.28
CA ASN A 447 20.28 -9.34 16.03
C ASN A 447 19.32 -10.41 16.61
N ALA A 448 19.83 -11.30 17.45
CA ALA A 448 19.01 -12.18 18.26
C ALA A 448 18.85 -11.62 19.70
N PRO A 449 17.66 -11.17 20.13
CA PRO A 449 17.37 -11.05 21.55
C PRO A 449 17.34 -12.44 22.21
N GLN A 450 17.94 -12.52 23.40
CA GLN A 450 18.21 -13.77 24.12
C GLN A 450 16.95 -14.59 24.43
N SER A 451 17.14 -15.91 24.33
CA SER A 451 16.14 -16.96 24.46
C SER A 451 15.61 -17.12 25.88
N ILE A 452 14.32 -17.40 26.00
CA ILE A 452 13.79 -18.34 27.00
C ILE A 452 13.01 -19.40 26.22
N MET A 453 13.66 -20.53 25.91
CA MET A 453 12.98 -21.68 25.32
C MET A 453 12.19 -22.43 26.40
N SER A 454 10.91 -22.66 26.15
CA SER A 454 10.17 -23.80 26.69
C SER A 454 9.84 -24.71 25.51
N ASN A 455 10.37 -25.93 25.51
CA ASN A 455 10.18 -26.94 24.47
C ASN A 455 8.80 -27.62 24.54
N ALA A 456 7.75 -26.80 24.57
CA ALA A 456 6.38 -27.25 24.36
C ALA A 456 5.75 -26.30 23.33
N ILE A 457 5.59 -26.76 22.09
CA ILE A 457 4.72 -26.11 21.11
C ILE A 457 3.35 -25.99 21.78
N SER A 458 2.95 -24.78 22.13
CA SER A 458 1.67 -24.60 22.82
C SER A 458 0.54 -24.74 21.80
N ASN A 459 -0.64 -25.18 22.25
CA ASN A 459 -1.84 -25.16 21.40
C ASN A 459 -2.14 -23.76 20.83
N GLN A 460 -1.62 -22.72 21.48
CA GLN A 460 -1.74 -21.33 21.05
C GLN A 460 -0.87 -21.00 19.83
N ASP A 461 0.30 -21.62 19.67
CA ASP A 461 1.21 -21.37 18.53
C ASP A 461 0.67 -22.01 17.24
N VAL A 462 0.10 -23.21 17.36
CA VAL A 462 -0.66 -23.86 16.28
C VAL A 462 -1.92 -23.05 15.95
N ALA A 463 -2.57 -22.45 16.95
CA ALA A 463 -3.70 -21.56 16.73
C ALA A 463 -3.32 -20.30 15.94
N TRP A 464 -2.16 -19.67 16.21
CA TRP A 464 -1.68 -18.54 15.42
C TRP A 464 -1.45 -18.90 13.96
N PHE A 465 -0.84 -20.05 13.68
CA PHE A 465 -0.68 -20.50 12.29
C PHE A 465 -2.03 -20.72 11.59
N ASN A 466 -2.95 -21.46 12.23
CA ASN A 466 -4.27 -21.75 11.65
C ASN A 466 -5.09 -20.46 11.46
N GLN A 467 -5.02 -19.53 12.41
CA GLN A 467 -5.65 -18.22 12.31
C GLN A 467 -5.04 -17.41 11.15
N GLY A 468 -3.71 -17.41 10.99
CA GLY A 468 -3.06 -16.76 9.86
C GLY A 468 -3.53 -17.31 8.52
N VAL A 469 -3.71 -18.63 8.40
CA VAL A 469 -4.27 -19.26 7.19
C VAL A 469 -5.73 -18.82 6.96
N GLN A 470 -6.57 -18.83 8.00
CA GLN A 470 -7.95 -18.34 7.89
C GLN A 470 -8.01 -16.87 7.47
N LEU A 471 -7.11 -16.03 7.99
CA LEU A 471 -7.03 -14.62 7.64
C LEU A 471 -6.58 -14.40 6.19
N ILE A 472 -5.81 -15.31 5.59
CA ILE A 472 -5.55 -15.31 4.14
C ILE A 472 -6.86 -15.54 3.39
N ASP A 473 -7.66 -16.53 3.80
CA ASP A 473 -8.95 -16.85 3.15
C ASP A 473 -9.94 -15.69 3.30
N ASP A 474 -9.91 -15.00 4.44
CA ASP A 474 -10.70 -13.79 4.72
C ASP A 474 -10.15 -12.52 4.05
N LYS A 475 -9.08 -12.64 3.25
CA LYS A 475 -8.37 -11.54 2.55
C LYS A 475 -7.74 -10.49 3.46
N LYS A 476 -7.53 -10.80 4.74
CA LYS A 476 -6.91 -9.92 5.75
C LYS A 476 -5.41 -10.19 5.86
N TYR A 477 -4.68 -9.92 4.78
CA TYR A 477 -3.30 -10.36 4.62
C TYR A 477 -2.31 -9.75 5.63
N LYS A 478 -2.48 -8.48 6.02
CA LYS A 478 -1.61 -7.84 7.03
C LYS A 478 -1.77 -8.47 8.43
N GLU A 479 -2.99 -8.84 8.79
CA GLU A 479 -3.29 -9.54 10.04
C GLU A 479 -2.75 -10.98 10.00
N ALA A 480 -2.84 -11.64 8.84
CA ALA A 480 -2.25 -12.95 8.61
C ALA A 480 -0.72 -12.92 8.81
N LEU A 481 -0.03 -11.92 8.26
CA LEU A 481 1.41 -11.71 8.49
C LEU A 481 1.75 -11.61 9.97
N SER A 482 0.98 -10.81 10.72
CA SER A 482 1.17 -10.66 12.17
C SER A 482 1.01 -11.99 12.92
N CYS A 483 0.12 -12.87 12.46
CA CYS A 483 -0.06 -14.20 13.01
C CYS A 483 1.12 -15.12 12.67
N PHE A 484 1.63 -15.07 11.44
CA PHE A 484 2.80 -15.86 11.03
C PHE A 484 4.09 -15.43 11.74
N ASP A 485 4.30 -14.13 11.93
CA ASP A 485 5.47 -13.59 12.64
C ASP A 485 5.46 -14.01 14.12
N ARG A 486 4.27 -14.17 14.73
CA ARG A 486 4.10 -14.72 16.08
C ARG A 486 4.29 -16.23 16.14
N ALA A 487 3.88 -16.95 15.10
CA ALA A 487 4.00 -18.41 15.04
C ALA A 487 5.45 -18.87 14.78
N LEU A 488 6.18 -18.18 13.90
CA LEU A 488 7.50 -18.61 13.41
C LEU A 488 8.50 -18.98 14.52
N PRO A 489 8.68 -18.19 15.60
CA PRO A 489 9.66 -18.50 16.65
C PRO A 489 9.34 -19.79 17.43
N ALA A 490 8.05 -20.13 17.57
CA ALA A 490 7.60 -21.30 18.32
C ALA A 490 7.91 -22.63 17.60
N PHE A 491 8.18 -22.58 16.29
CA PHE A 491 8.50 -23.74 15.47
C PHE A 491 9.98 -23.84 15.10
N ALA A 492 10.87 -23.16 15.82
CA ALA A 492 12.31 -23.12 15.52
C ALA A 492 13.02 -24.49 15.39
N GLY A 493 12.40 -25.58 15.87
CA GLY A 493 12.88 -26.97 15.71
C GLY A 493 12.06 -27.85 14.76
N ASP A 494 11.04 -27.31 14.09
CA ASP A 494 10.19 -28.01 13.12
C ASP A 494 10.32 -27.34 11.75
N ASP A 495 11.35 -27.74 11.01
CA ASP A 495 11.63 -27.27 9.66
C ASP A 495 10.42 -27.36 8.73
N ALA A 496 9.61 -28.42 8.85
CA ALA A 496 8.44 -28.61 7.99
C ALA A 496 7.38 -27.53 8.27
N MET A 497 7.16 -27.21 9.54
CA MET A 497 6.23 -26.16 9.94
C MET A 497 6.78 -24.76 9.61
N ILE A 498 8.07 -24.51 9.80
CA ILE A 498 8.70 -23.24 9.38
C ILE A 498 8.50 -23.03 7.87
N ILE A 499 8.76 -24.04 7.04
CA ILE A 499 8.53 -23.98 5.59
C ILE A 499 7.07 -23.66 5.28
N ARG A 500 6.10 -24.28 5.98
CA ARG A 500 4.67 -24.00 5.79
C ARG A 500 4.30 -22.57 6.19
N ILE A 501 4.85 -22.05 7.28
CA ILE A 501 4.61 -20.67 7.73
C ILE A 501 5.19 -19.69 6.73
N LEU A 502 6.44 -19.87 6.31
CA LEU A 502 7.11 -19.02 5.32
C LEU A 502 6.40 -19.02 3.97
N ASN A 503 5.85 -20.16 3.55
CA ASN A 503 5.03 -20.24 2.33
C ASN A 503 3.75 -19.41 2.43
N ASN A 504 3.02 -19.50 3.55
CA ASN A 504 1.80 -18.72 3.74
C ASN A 504 2.10 -17.22 3.94
N ARG A 505 3.22 -16.89 4.59
CA ARG A 505 3.74 -15.53 4.68
C ARG A 505 4.07 -14.97 3.30
N GLY A 506 4.70 -15.75 2.43
CA GLY A 506 4.92 -15.41 1.02
C GLY A 506 3.61 -15.19 0.24
N ASN A 507 2.60 -16.03 0.44
CA ASN A 507 1.27 -15.83 -0.15
C ASN A 507 0.63 -14.52 0.32
N ALA A 508 0.71 -14.21 1.62
CA ALA A 508 0.16 -12.97 2.16
C ALA A 508 0.88 -11.73 1.56
N TYR A 509 2.21 -11.75 1.44
CA TYR A 509 2.95 -10.69 0.74
C TYR A 509 2.61 -10.62 -0.75
N TYR A 510 2.36 -11.75 -1.40
CA TYR A 510 1.92 -11.78 -2.81
C TYR A 510 0.59 -11.06 -2.99
N PHE A 511 -0.40 -11.33 -2.13
CA PHE A 511 -1.70 -10.67 -2.20
C PHE A 511 -1.68 -9.19 -1.75
N LEU A 512 -0.63 -8.78 -1.04
CA LEU A 512 -0.34 -7.38 -0.75
C LEU A 512 0.49 -6.69 -1.85
N GLU A 513 0.79 -7.40 -2.94
CA GLU A 513 1.64 -6.94 -4.05
C GLU A 513 3.07 -6.56 -3.61
N GLU A 514 3.50 -7.02 -2.44
CA GLU A 514 4.87 -6.85 -1.92
C GLU A 514 5.78 -7.97 -2.48
N TYR A 515 5.92 -8.00 -3.81
CA TYR A 515 6.61 -9.08 -4.54
C TYR A 515 8.06 -9.36 -4.07
N PRO A 516 8.89 -8.36 -3.70
CA PRO A 516 10.22 -8.64 -3.16
C PRO A 516 10.20 -9.43 -1.84
N LYS A 517 9.31 -9.08 -0.90
CA LYS A 517 9.18 -9.78 0.39
C LYS A 517 8.53 -11.15 0.25
N CYS A 518 7.62 -11.27 -0.72
CA CYS A 518 7.06 -12.55 -1.15
C CYS A 518 8.18 -13.50 -1.60
N VAL A 519 9.04 -13.03 -2.51
CA VAL A 519 10.21 -13.78 -2.99
C VAL A 519 11.19 -14.11 -1.85
N GLU A 520 11.47 -13.16 -0.97
CA GLU A 520 12.32 -13.39 0.21
C GLU A 520 11.77 -14.51 1.11
N SER A 521 10.48 -14.49 1.41
CA SER A 521 9.83 -15.51 2.25
C SER A 521 9.93 -16.91 1.63
N TYR A 522 9.76 -17.02 0.30
CA TYR A 522 9.94 -18.29 -0.40
C TYR A 522 11.40 -18.74 -0.49
N HIS A 523 12.35 -17.82 -0.65
CA HIS A 523 13.77 -18.16 -0.59
C HIS A 523 14.18 -18.67 0.79
N GLN A 524 13.70 -18.04 1.86
CA GLN A 524 13.92 -18.53 3.23
C GLN A 524 13.40 -19.97 3.39
N ALA A 525 12.23 -20.29 2.84
CA ALA A 525 11.71 -21.66 2.85
C ALA A 525 12.59 -22.64 2.04
N MET A 526 13.14 -22.20 0.90
CA MET A 526 14.06 -22.99 0.08
C MET A 526 15.42 -23.23 0.76
N LEU A 527 15.91 -22.30 1.58
CA LEU A 527 17.19 -22.46 2.29
C LEU A 527 17.13 -23.55 3.37
N ILE A 528 15.94 -23.83 3.93
CA ILE A 528 15.76 -24.86 4.95
C ILE A 528 15.85 -26.24 4.31
N ARG A 529 14.87 -26.60 3.46
CA ARG A 529 14.86 -27.88 2.73
C ARG A 529 14.34 -27.71 1.30
N PRO A 530 15.24 -27.55 0.30
CA PRO A 530 14.87 -27.31 -1.10
C PRO A 530 14.00 -28.42 -1.73
N THR A 531 14.06 -29.64 -1.19
CA THR A 531 13.31 -30.81 -1.69
C THR A 531 11.87 -30.86 -1.19
N GLU A 532 11.55 -30.18 -0.09
CA GLU A 532 10.18 -30.14 0.48
C GLU A 532 9.36 -28.96 0.00
N VAL A 533 10.00 -27.99 -0.65
CA VAL A 533 9.30 -26.89 -1.30
C VAL A 533 8.45 -27.43 -2.44
N ARG A 534 7.14 -27.28 -2.31
CA ARG A 534 6.16 -27.80 -3.26
C ARG A 534 6.11 -26.98 -4.54
N GLY A 535 5.59 -27.58 -5.61
CA GLY A 535 5.44 -26.92 -6.90
C GLY A 535 4.55 -25.68 -6.84
N GLU A 536 3.53 -25.65 -5.99
CA GLU A 536 2.65 -24.48 -5.81
C GLU A 536 3.43 -23.26 -5.29
N THR A 537 4.34 -23.47 -4.34
CA THR A 537 5.20 -22.40 -3.83
C THR A 537 6.08 -21.81 -4.94
N LEU A 538 6.74 -22.66 -5.72
CA LEU A 538 7.59 -22.24 -6.83
C LEU A 538 6.80 -21.57 -7.95
N TYR A 539 5.55 -22.01 -8.17
CA TYR A 539 4.64 -21.35 -9.10
C TYR A 539 4.27 -19.93 -8.62
N ASN A 540 3.96 -19.75 -7.34
CA ASN A 540 3.66 -18.44 -6.77
C ASN A 540 4.89 -17.52 -6.80
N MET A 541 6.07 -18.04 -6.47
CA MET A 541 7.34 -17.32 -6.59
C MET A 541 7.64 -16.92 -8.04
N GLY A 542 7.38 -17.81 -9.00
CA GLY A 542 7.50 -17.51 -10.43
C GLY A 542 6.57 -16.40 -10.87
N THR A 543 5.34 -16.37 -10.35
CA THR A 543 4.39 -15.29 -10.60
C THR A 543 4.89 -13.98 -10.02
N ALA A 544 5.37 -13.96 -8.77
CA ALA A 544 5.96 -12.77 -8.16
C ALA A 544 7.16 -12.22 -8.96
N TYR A 545 8.04 -13.09 -9.47
CA TYR A 545 9.12 -12.68 -10.36
C TYR A 545 8.63 -12.11 -11.70
N ALA A 546 7.53 -12.63 -12.24
CA ALA A 546 6.95 -12.14 -13.48
C ALA A 546 6.36 -10.73 -13.30
N GLU A 547 5.68 -10.47 -12.18
CA GLU A 547 5.15 -9.16 -11.83
C GLU A 547 6.27 -8.12 -11.61
N MET A 548 7.44 -8.54 -11.12
CA MET A 548 8.65 -7.69 -11.05
C MET A 548 9.44 -7.59 -12.38
N GLU A 549 8.85 -8.03 -13.50
CA GLU A 549 9.47 -8.10 -14.83
C GLU A 549 10.79 -8.90 -14.92
N ARG A 550 11.08 -9.73 -13.90
CA ARG A 550 12.24 -10.62 -13.88
C ARG A 550 11.91 -11.92 -14.59
N TYR A 551 11.55 -11.83 -15.87
CA TYR A 551 11.00 -12.94 -16.64
C TYR A 551 11.93 -14.17 -16.71
N LYS A 552 13.26 -13.98 -16.73
CA LYS A 552 14.23 -15.09 -16.71
C LYS A 552 14.15 -15.90 -15.41
N ASP A 553 13.97 -15.23 -14.28
CA ASP A 553 13.88 -15.89 -12.98
C ASP A 553 12.49 -16.51 -12.79
N ALA A 554 11.45 -15.83 -13.27
CA ALA A 554 10.09 -16.38 -13.34
C ALA A 554 10.04 -17.71 -14.10
N ILE A 555 10.66 -17.76 -15.29
CA ILE A 555 10.73 -18.99 -16.11
C ILE A 555 11.39 -20.12 -15.34
N LYS A 556 12.54 -19.89 -14.70
CA LYS A 556 13.23 -20.91 -13.89
C LYS A 556 12.33 -21.44 -12.78
N CYS A 557 11.59 -20.56 -12.09
CA CYS A 557 10.68 -20.95 -11.02
C CYS A 557 9.55 -21.84 -11.54
N PHE A 558 8.91 -21.46 -12.67
CA PHE A 558 7.86 -22.27 -13.28
C PHE A 558 8.38 -23.62 -13.80
N GLU A 559 9.58 -23.67 -14.38
CA GLU A 559 10.21 -24.91 -14.82
C GLU A 559 10.50 -25.85 -13.64
N GLN A 560 10.99 -25.30 -12.53
CA GLN A 560 11.25 -26.04 -11.30
C GLN A 560 9.98 -26.47 -10.56
N ALA A 561 8.86 -25.77 -10.77
CA ALA A 561 7.56 -26.08 -10.17
C ALA A 561 6.91 -27.33 -10.80
N ILE A 562 7.02 -27.47 -12.13
CA ILE A 562 6.38 -28.56 -12.91
C ILE A 562 6.68 -29.98 -12.37
N PRO A 563 7.93 -30.36 -12.03
CA PRO A 563 8.22 -31.70 -11.52
C PRO A 563 7.85 -31.91 -10.03
N ARG A 564 7.42 -30.87 -9.31
CA ARG A 564 7.22 -30.90 -7.84
C ARG A 564 5.76 -30.99 -7.40
N GLY A 565 5.03 -31.94 -7.99
CA GLY A 565 3.69 -32.29 -7.50
C GLY A 565 2.54 -31.36 -7.91
N LEU A 566 2.75 -30.45 -8.87
CA LEU A 566 1.66 -29.66 -9.45
C LEU A 566 0.57 -30.56 -10.08
N SER A 567 -0.69 -30.14 -9.99
CA SER A 567 -1.79 -30.76 -10.76
C SER A 567 -1.57 -30.59 -12.27
N GLU A 568 -2.17 -31.45 -13.10
CA GLU A 568 -2.04 -31.35 -14.56
C GLU A 568 -2.51 -29.98 -15.11
N GLU A 569 -3.57 -29.44 -14.53
CA GLU A 569 -4.03 -28.08 -14.83
C GLU A 569 -3.00 -27.03 -14.44
N ALA A 570 -2.41 -27.13 -13.24
CA ALA A 570 -1.39 -26.20 -12.79
C ALA A 570 -0.09 -26.31 -13.61
N LYS A 571 0.29 -27.51 -14.05
CA LYS A 571 1.41 -27.71 -14.99
C LYS A 571 1.12 -27.05 -16.35
N ARG A 572 -0.12 -27.13 -16.85
CA ARG A 572 -0.53 -26.42 -18.07
C ARG A 572 -0.42 -24.91 -17.89
N ARG A 573 -0.94 -24.37 -16.77
CA ARG A 573 -0.80 -22.94 -16.44
C ARG A 573 0.65 -22.51 -16.35
N ALA A 574 1.51 -23.28 -15.68
CA ALA A 574 2.95 -23.00 -15.59
C ALA A 574 3.61 -22.92 -16.98
N LYS A 575 3.30 -23.85 -17.88
CA LYS A 575 3.79 -23.82 -19.28
C LYS A 575 3.29 -22.60 -20.05
N ASP A 576 2.04 -22.17 -19.82
CA ASP A 576 1.48 -20.97 -20.44
C ASP A 576 2.17 -19.69 -19.90
N GLN A 577 2.44 -19.63 -18.60
CA GLN A 577 3.20 -18.53 -18.00
C GLN A 577 4.66 -18.49 -18.50
N ILE A 578 5.32 -19.64 -18.66
CA ILE A 578 6.65 -19.72 -19.28
C ILE A 578 6.61 -19.14 -20.70
N ARG A 579 5.60 -19.50 -21.51
CA ARG A 579 5.44 -18.95 -22.86
C ARG A 579 5.23 -17.43 -22.83
N ARG A 580 4.38 -16.93 -21.93
CA ARG A 580 4.15 -15.50 -21.74
C ARG A 580 5.42 -14.76 -21.34
N CYS A 581 6.13 -15.25 -20.33
CA CYS A 581 7.40 -14.68 -19.88
C CYS A 581 8.46 -14.67 -20.99
N ASN A 582 8.52 -15.70 -21.83
CA ASN A 582 9.43 -15.73 -22.99
C ASN A 582 9.10 -14.65 -24.04
N ILE A 583 7.81 -14.38 -24.28
CA ILE A 583 7.37 -13.31 -25.19
C ILE A 583 7.75 -11.94 -24.61
N LEU A 584 7.46 -11.72 -23.32
CA LEU A 584 7.76 -10.48 -22.62
C LEU A 584 9.27 -10.22 -22.54
N GLN A 585 10.07 -11.24 -22.23
CA GLN A 585 11.53 -11.15 -22.23
C GLN A 585 12.08 -10.77 -23.61
N LYS A 586 11.56 -11.37 -24.70
CA LYS A 586 11.95 -10.99 -26.07
C LYS A 586 11.58 -9.54 -26.38
N ALA A 587 10.44 -9.05 -25.89
CA ALA A 587 10.04 -7.66 -26.06
C ALA A 587 10.99 -6.72 -25.30
N VAL A 588 11.36 -7.05 -24.06
CA VAL A 588 12.37 -6.32 -23.26
C VAL A 588 13.72 -6.31 -23.97
N ASP A 589 14.20 -7.46 -24.46
CA ASP A 589 15.47 -7.57 -25.17
C ASP A 589 15.47 -6.75 -26.47
N LYS A 590 14.33 -6.71 -27.19
CA LYS A 590 14.16 -5.90 -28.40
C LYS A 590 14.14 -4.40 -28.08
N LYS A 591 13.48 -3.98 -26.99
CA LYS A 591 13.53 -2.59 -26.50
C LYS A 591 14.95 -2.20 -26.11
N ARG A 592 15.68 -3.09 -25.41
CA ARG A 592 17.06 -2.87 -24.98
C ARG A 592 18.07 -2.81 -26.14
N LYS A 593 17.81 -3.48 -27.26
CA LYS A 593 18.62 -3.37 -28.50
C LYS A 593 18.34 -2.12 -29.33
N LYS A 594 17.20 -1.45 -29.09
CA LYS A 594 16.78 -0.22 -29.79
C LYS A 594 17.18 1.06 -29.05
N ARG A 595 17.43 0.95 -27.74
CA ARG A 595 18.13 1.95 -26.92
C ARG A 595 19.63 1.72 -27.07
#